data_AF-A7TB76-F1
#
_entry.id   AF-A7TB76-F1
#
_cell.length_a   1.000
_cell.length_b   1.000
_cell.length_c   1.000
_cell.angle_alpha   90.00
_cell.angle_beta   90.00
_cell.angle_gamma   90.00
#
_symmetry.space_group_name_H-M   'P 1'
#
loop_
_entity.id
_entity.type
_entity.pdbx_description
1 polymer ?
#
loop_
_entity_poly.entity_id
_entity_poly.type
_entity_poly.pdbx_seq_one_letter_code
_entity_poly.pdbx_strand_id
1 'polypeptide(L)'
;MTEVSGEPVASVDAGNGKKSEEFGLRRDLGLCASISLSGGAMVGSGIFISAQWVLVYSGSVGMSLLIWLLCAVVSIFGALVSAELTLTFGKCGGEYMFILKTLGPMMAFATSWLRFLVLAP
;
A
#
# COMPACT_ATOMS: atom_id res chain seq x y z
N MET A 1 46.14 -17.61 -4.78
CA MET A 1 45.17 -18.41 -5.56
C MET A 1 43.79 -17.90 -5.17
N THR A 2 43.20 -16.90 -5.81
CA THR A 2 43.29 -16.44 -7.19
C THR A 2 43.32 -14.91 -7.28
N GLU A 3 44.20 -14.40 -8.14
CA GLU A 3 44.24 -13.03 -8.66
C GLU A 3 42.92 -12.65 -9.34
N VAL A 4 42.53 -11.37 -9.22
CA VAL A 4 41.77 -10.67 -10.26
C VAL A 4 42.47 -9.34 -10.49
N SER A 5 43.48 -9.40 -11.35
CA SER A 5 44.04 -8.26 -12.08
C SER A 5 43.01 -7.76 -13.10
N GLY A 6 43.01 -6.45 -13.33
CA GLY A 6 42.13 -5.80 -14.28
C GLY A 6 42.42 -6.18 -15.73
N GLU A 7 41.37 -6.05 -16.55
CA GLU A 7 41.43 -5.80 -17.98
C GLU A 7 40.35 -4.75 -18.32
N PRO A 8 40.59 -3.90 -19.33
CA PRO A 8 39.95 -2.60 -19.50
C PRO A 8 38.70 -2.70 -20.38
N VAL A 9 37.59 -2.09 -19.95
CA VAL A 9 36.44 -1.87 -20.85
C VAL A 9 36.82 -0.75 -21.82
N ALA A 10 37.27 -1.18 -22.99
CA ALA A 10 37.54 -0.34 -24.15
C ALA A 10 36.32 0.50 -24.51
N SER A 11 36.63 1.75 -24.84
CA SER A 11 35.80 2.79 -25.44
C SER A 11 34.85 2.26 -26.52
N VAL A 12 33.55 2.41 -26.30
CA VAL A 12 32.59 2.56 -27.40
C VAL A 12 32.30 4.04 -27.53
N ASP A 13 32.81 4.57 -28.63
CA ASP A 13 32.82 5.96 -29.04
C ASP A 13 31.42 6.48 -29.40
N ALA A 14 31.34 7.80 -29.45
CA ALA A 14 30.16 8.66 -29.56
C ALA A 14 29.07 8.21 -30.53
N GLY A 15 27.83 8.18 -30.03
CA GLY A 15 26.63 7.92 -30.83
C GLY A 15 25.35 8.43 -30.17
N ASN A 16 25.14 9.74 -30.26
CA ASN A 16 23.86 10.42 -30.07
C ASN A 16 23.19 10.28 -28.68
N GLY A 17 23.50 11.23 -27.79
CA GLY A 17 22.80 11.42 -26.53
C GLY A 17 21.33 11.77 -26.72
N LYS A 18 20.48 10.76 -26.94
CA LYS A 18 19.09 10.83 -26.51
C LYS A 18 19.10 10.76 -24.99
N LYS A 19 19.10 11.94 -24.36
CA LYS A 19 18.72 12.11 -22.96
C LYS A 19 17.37 11.39 -22.81
N SER A 20 17.38 10.26 -22.12
CA SER A 20 16.15 9.66 -21.64
C SER A 20 15.61 10.69 -20.66
N GLU A 21 14.65 11.50 -21.09
CA GLU A 21 13.89 12.34 -20.17
C GLU A 21 13.21 11.37 -19.21
N GLU A 22 13.85 11.16 -18.05
CA GLU A 22 13.26 10.45 -16.94
C GLU A 22 12.03 11.27 -16.54
N PHE A 23 10.86 10.88 -17.03
CA PHE A 23 9.57 11.41 -16.60
C PHE A 23 9.36 11.01 -15.14
N GLY A 24 10.09 11.63 -14.23
CA GLY A 24 9.92 11.49 -12.80
C GLY A 24 8.68 12.26 -12.38
N LEU A 25 7.72 11.58 -11.73
CA LEU A 25 6.63 12.29 -11.08
C LEU A 25 7.20 13.26 -10.05
N ARG A 26 6.79 14.53 -10.13
CA ARG A 26 7.10 15.53 -9.09
C ARG A 26 6.48 15.05 -7.78
N ARG A 27 7.31 14.78 -6.77
CA ARG A 27 6.87 14.39 -5.43
C ARG A 27 6.29 15.61 -4.70
N ASP A 28 5.04 15.93 -5.00
CA ASP A 28 4.34 17.12 -4.50
C ASP A 28 3.14 16.79 -3.59
N LEU A 29 2.97 15.52 -3.22
CA LEU A 29 1.94 15.12 -2.26
C LEU A 29 2.36 15.55 -0.85
N GLY A 30 1.89 16.73 -0.45
CA GLY A 30 1.97 17.21 0.93
C GLY A 30 0.99 16.49 1.87
N LEU A 31 1.11 16.77 3.17
CA LEU A 31 0.30 16.14 4.23
C LEU A 31 -1.21 16.30 3.99
N CYS A 32 -1.68 17.51 3.66
CA CYS A 32 -3.10 17.76 3.42
C CYS A 32 -3.64 16.99 2.22
N ALA A 33 -2.84 16.84 1.15
CA ALA A 33 -3.22 16.07 -0.02
C ALA A 33 -3.30 14.56 0.31
N SER A 34 -2.34 14.06 1.09
CA SER A 34 -2.32 12.65 1.54
C SER A 34 -3.50 12.31 2.46
N ILE A 35 -3.83 13.17 3.43
CA ILE A 35 -4.97 12.97 4.35
C ILE A 35 -6.29 13.02 3.58
N SER A 36 -6.45 13.99 2.69
CA SER A 36 -7.66 14.12 1.87
C SER A 36 -7.87 12.90 0.96
N LEU A 37 -6.79 12.42 0.34
CA LEU A 37 -6.83 11.21 -0.48
C LEU A 37 -7.20 9.96 0.33
N SER A 38 -6.59 9.79 1.51
CA SER A 38 -6.91 8.67 2.40
C SER A 38 -8.36 8.72 2.87
N GLY A 39 -8.83 9.89 3.31
CA GLY A 39 -10.22 10.08 3.73
C GLY A 39 -11.23 9.80 2.60
N GLY A 40 -10.93 10.27 1.39
CA GLY A 40 -11.74 9.99 0.21
C GLY A 40 -11.78 8.51 -0.19
N ALA A 41 -10.66 7.79 -0.02
CA ALA A 41 -10.60 6.36 -0.31
C ALA A 41 -11.33 5.50 0.74
N MET A 42 -11.41 5.97 1.99
CA MET A 42 -12.09 5.25 3.08
C MET A 42 -13.62 5.39 3.04
N VAL A 43 -14.13 6.54 2.59
CA VAL A 43 -15.58 6.80 2.53
C VAL A 43 -16.15 6.20 1.23
N GLY A 44 -16.81 5.05 1.35
CA GLY A 44 -17.51 4.37 0.24
C GLY A 44 -18.99 4.10 0.52
N SER A 45 -19.67 3.42 -0.40
CA SER A 45 -21.10 3.04 -0.27
C SER A 45 -21.41 2.14 0.93
N GLY A 46 -20.40 1.46 1.48
CA GLY A 46 -20.53 0.54 2.60
C GLY A 46 -21.05 1.17 3.89
N ILE A 47 -20.90 2.50 4.08
CA ILE A 47 -21.42 3.18 5.28
C ILE A 47 -22.95 3.14 5.34
N PHE A 48 -23.63 3.26 4.20
CA PHE A 48 -25.09 3.28 4.14
C PHE A 48 -25.70 1.93 4.50
N ILE A 49 -25.05 0.84 4.09
CA ILE A 49 -25.49 -0.52 4.39
C ILE A 49 -25.18 -0.85 5.85
N SER A 50 -23.94 -0.63 6.29
CA SER A 50 -23.46 -1.02 7.62
C SER A 50 -24.14 -0.24 8.76
N ALA A 51 -24.45 1.04 8.54
CA ALA A 51 -25.15 1.87 9.53
C ALA A 51 -26.57 1.38 9.81
N GLN A 52 -27.28 0.88 8.81
CA GLN A 52 -28.62 0.32 8.99
C GLN A 52 -28.55 -0.97 9.83
N TRP A 53 -27.62 -1.87 9.51
CA TRP A 53 -27.46 -3.12 10.24
C TRP A 53 -27.10 -2.88 11.70
N VAL A 54 -26.14 -1.98 11.99
CA VAL A 54 -25.72 -1.75 13.37
C VAL A 54 -26.84 -1.17 14.24
N LEU A 55 -27.71 -0.33 13.66
CA LEU A 55 -28.85 0.24 14.38
C LEU A 55 -29.90 -0.83 14.71
N VAL A 56 -30.19 -1.72 13.76
CA VAL A 56 -31.15 -2.82 13.93
C VAL A 56 -30.68 -3.83 14.98
N TYR A 57 -29.40 -4.21 14.97
CA TYR A 57 -28.86 -5.16 15.94
C TYR A 57 -28.62 -4.54 17.32
N SER A 58 -28.33 -3.24 17.40
CA SER A 58 -28.03 -2.58 18.66
C SER A 58 -29.27 -2.08 19.41
N GLY A 59 -30.41 -1.91 18.72
CA GLY A 59 -31.70 -1.48 19.31
C GLY A 59 -31.75 -0.03 19.84
N SER A 60 -30.62 0.64 20.03
CA SER A 60 -30.50 2.01 20.52
C SER A 60 -29.34 2.74 19.86
N VAL A 61 -29.54 4.03 19.55
CA VAL A 61 -28.54 4.89 18.90
C VAL A 61 -27.26 5.01 19.74
N GLY A 62 -27.38 5.11 21.06
CA GLY A 62 -26.22 5.25 21.95
C GLY A 62 -25.28 4.04 21.92
N MET A 63 -25.84 2.82 21.95
CA MET A 63 -25.05 1.59 21.87
C MET A 63 -24.39 1.42 20.50
N SER A 64 -25.08 1.83 19.43
CA SER A 64 -24.51 1.78 18.07
C SER A 64 -23.28 2.68 17.92
N LEU A 65 -23.26 3.86 18.55
CA LEU A 65 -22.11 4.76 18.55
C LEU A 65 -20.92 4.20 19.35
N LEU A 66 -21.17 3.50 20.46
CA LEU A 66 -20.12 2.86 21.24
C LEU A 66 -19.46 1.73 20.46
N ILE A 67 -20.24 0.89 19.78
CA ILE A 67 -19.72 -0.18 18.92
C ILE A 67 -18.86 0.41 17.80
N TRP A 68 -19.32 1.51 17.20
CA TRP A 68 -18.58 2.21 16.16
C TRP A 68 -17.25 2.77 16.69
N LEU A 69 -17.25 3.34 17.89
CA LEU A 69 -16.05 3.85 18.55
C LEU A 69 -15.05 2.73 18.85
N LEU A 70 -15.52 1.59 19.36
CA LEU A 70 -14.67 0.42 19.62
C LEU A 70 -14.04 -0.10 18.32
N CYS A 71 -14.82 -0.18 17.24
CA CYS A 71 -14.32 -0.55 15.91
C CYS A 71 -13.26 0.44 15.41
N ALA A 72 -13.50 1.74 15.58
CA ALA A 72 -12.53 2.78 15.22
C ALA A 72 -11.21 2.62 15.98
N VAL A 73 -11.26 2.33 17.29
CA VAL A 73 -10.06 2.08 18.10
C VAL A 73 -9.27 0.87 17.59
N VAL A 74 -9.95 -0.25 17.31
CA VAL A 74 -9.30 -1.45 16.74
C VAL A 74 -8.67 -1.14 15.37
N SER A 75 -9.36 -0.38 14.54
CA SER A 75 -8.86 0.05 13.22
C SER A 75 -7.61 0.93 13.34
N ILE A 76 -7.56 1.84 14.32
CA ILE A 76 -6.38 2.69 14.57
C ILE A 76 -5.16 1.84 14.94
N PHE A 77 -5.32 0.79 15.76
CA PHE A 77 -4.21 -0.12 16.06
C PHE A 77 -3.70 -0.84 14.80
N GLY A 78 -4.60 -1.29 13.92
CA GLY A 78 -4.23 -1.88 12.63
C GLY A 78 -3.50 -0.89 11.72
N ALA A 79 -3.95 0.37 11.70
CA ALA A 79 -3.29 1.45 10.97
C ALA A 79 -1.89 1.75 11.52
N LEU A 80 -1.71 1.73 12.84
CA LEU A 80 -0.40 1.91 13.49
C LEU A 80 0.60 0.82 13.08
N VAL A 81 0.19 -0.45 13.15
CA VAL A 81 1.04 -1.58 12.73
C VAL A 81 1.38 -1.46 11.24
N SER A 82 0.42 -1.06 10.42
CA SER A 82 0.63 -0.83 8.99
C SER A 82 1.56 0.36 8.72
N ALA A 83 1.51 1.41 9.55
CA ALA A 83 2.41 2.57 9.47
C ALA A 83 3.86 2.16 9.77
N GLU A 84 4.10 1.40 10.84
CA GLU A 84 5.44 0.87 11.18
C GLU A 84 6.01 0.01 10.03
N LEU A 85 5.16 -0.83 9.44
CA LEU A 85 5.55 -1.68 8.31
C LEU A 85 5.91 -0.84 7.07
N THR A 86 5.06 0.14 6.72
CA THR A 86 5.27 0.98 5.52
C THR A 86 6.51 1.87 5.65
N LEU A 87 6.82 2.37 6.85
CA LEU A 87 8.05 3.10 7.14
C LEU A 87 9.29 2.19 7.04
N THR A 88 9.20 0.96 7.55
CA THR A 88 10.31 -0.01 7.49
C THR A 88 10.65 -0.41 6.05
N PHE A 89 9.65 -0.56 5.19
CA PHE A 89 9.86 -1.05 3.82
C PHE A 89 9.97 0.03 2.74
N GLY A 90 9.66 1.30 3.05
CA GLY A 90 10.10 2.55 2.39
C GLY A 90 10.01 2.69 0.86
N LYS A 91 9.58 1.65 0.16
CA LYS A 91 9.57 1.52 -1.30
C LYS A 91 8.13 1.52 -1.77
N CYS A 92 7.86 2.28 -2.84
CA CYS A 92 6.57 2.34 -3.49
C CYS A 92 6.23 0.97 -4.12
N GLY A 93 5.64 0.06 -3.34
CA GLY A 93 5.16 -1.23 -3.84
C GLY A 93 4.10 -1.90 -2.97
N GLY A 94 3.61 -1.20 -1.94
CA GLY A 94 2.50 -1.64 -1.10
C GLY A 94 2.76 -2.97 -0.40
N GLU A 95 1.66 -3.62 0.01
CA GLU A 95 1.67 -4.91 0.71
C GLU A 95 2.31 -6.04 -0.12
N TYR A 96 2.27 -5.93 -1.45
CA TYR A 96 2.88 -6.89 -2.37
C TYR A 96 4.41 -6.96 -2.21
N MET A 97 5.09 -5.80 -2.08
CA MET A 97 6.54 -5.77 -1.83
C MET A 97 6.91 -6.41 -0.49
N PHE A 98 6.04 -6.32 0.52
CA PHE A 98 6.26 -6.98 1.81
C PHE A 98 6.24 -8.51 1.66
N ILE A 99 5.22 -9.06 1.01
CA ILE A 99 5.06 -10.51 0.81
C ILE A 99 6.18 -11.06 -0.09
N LEU A 100 6.58 -10.31 -1.12
CA LEU A 100 7.69 -10.67 -2.00
C LEU A 100 9.02 -10.80 -1.23
N LYS A 101 9.26 -9.91 -0.26
CA LYS A 101 10.50 -9.86 0.52
C LYS A 101 10.56 -10.94 1.62
N THR A 102 9.42 -11.29 2.21
CA THR A 102 9.35 -12.21 3.36
C THR A 102 9.05 -13.67 2.97
N LEU A 103 8.18 -13.91 2.00
CA LEU A 103 7.73 -15.25 1.60
C LEU A 103 8.19 -15.69 0.20
N GLY A 104 8.85 -14.81 -0.54
CA GLY A 104 9.35 -15.09 -1.88
C GLY A 104 8.30 -14.97 -3.00
N PRO A 105 8.72 -15.15 -4.27
CA PRO A 105 7.92 -14.78 -5.44
C PRO A 105 6.67 -15.63 -5.67
N MET A 106 6.70 -16.92 -5.29
CA MET A 106 5.56 -17.85 -5.44
C MET A 106 4.36 -17.44 -4.58
N MET A 107 4.61 -17.12 -3.31
CA MET A 107 3.56 -16.69 -2.37
C MET A 107 3.00 -15.31 -2.72
N ALA A 108 3.86 -14.39 -3.16
CA ALA A 108 3.43 -13.08 -3.63
C ALA A 108 2.47 -13.22 -4.83
N PHE A 109 2.79 -14.09 -5.79
CA PHE A 109 1.91 -14.36 -6.93
C PHE A 109 0.56 -14.96 -6.51
N ALA A 110 0.58 -15.98 -5.65
CA ALA A 110 -0.65 -16.64 -5.17
C ALA A 110 -1.58 -15.65 -4.44
N THR A 111 -1.03 -14.76 -3.59
CA THR A 111 -1.83 -13.75 -2.90
C THR A 111 -2.45 -12.73 -3.84
N SER A 112 -1.74 -12.30 -4.89
CA SER A 112 -2.29 -11.40 -5.92
C SER A 112 -3.44 -12.05 -6.70
N TRP A 113 -3.32 -13.34 -7.05
CA TRP A 113 -4.40 -14.07 -7.70
C TRP A 113 -5.61 -14.26 -6.78
N LEU A 114 -5.38 -14.59 -5.51
CA LEU A 114 -6.46 -14.72 -4.55
C LEU A 114 -7.22 -13.39 -4.37
N ARG A 115 -6.49 -12.28 -4.27
CA ARG A 115 -7.10 -10.93 -4.20
C ARG A 115 -7.97 -10.65 -5.42
N PHE A 116 -7.48 -10.97 -6.60
CA PHE A 116 -8.24 -10.78 -7.84
C PHE A 116 -9.53 -11.61 -7.85
N LEU A 117 -9.45 -12.89 -7.49
CA LEU A 117 -10.61 -13.80 -7.44
C LEU A 117 -11.64 -13.44 -6.36
N VAL A 118 -11.21 -12.88 -5.22
CA VAL A 118 -12.12 -12.47 -4.14
C VAL A 118 -12.78 -11.14 -4.45
N LEU A 119 -12.07 -10.21 -5.08
CA LEU A 119 -12.58 -8.88 -5.39
C LEU A 119 -13.51 -8.86 -6.61
N ALA A 120 -13.31 -9.80 -7.53
CA ALA A 120 -14.18 -10.05 -8.67
C ALA A 120 -14.82 -11.45 -8.53
N PRO A 121 -16.01 -11.58 -7.93
CA PRO A 121 -16.80 -12.79 -8.05
C PRO A 121 -17.25 -13.03 -9.50
#